data_AF-A0A507F0S6-F1
#
_entry.id   AF-A0A507F0S6-F1
#
_cell.length_a   1.000
_cell.length_b   1.000
_cell.length_c   1.000
_cell.angle_alpha   90.00
_cell.angle_beta   90.00
_cell.angle_gamma   90.00
#
_symmetry.space_group_name_H-M   'P 1'
#
loop_
_entity.id
_entity.type
_entity.pdbx_description
1 polymer ?
#
loop_
_entity_poly.entity_id
_entity_poly.type
_entity_poly.pdbx_seq_one_letter_code
_entity_poly.pdbx_strand_id
1 'polypeptide(L)'
;MASHLAPRAVTWTPNPDGGAWAYSCDWTGNDIASFNIRAADCGSKCVATSGCTHFSWNNVNGGTCWVKRGTIAPSDAFSISPSDAVCGYLKIVQPPSGGGAVTGWHTESDCQWALNCDWQGNDISSVQGEASSCTWRCKNIADCTHYAWTSANGGTCWMKSGSVSNNNAIVNSAAGSMCGFLTSSNPTPPPTPAPSGPYKLVKNHTPQSMLAGDGWSFFTQPDPTHGHVQYISRTEGISADMFKIGNDDGQYLYMGSKQTGGGAPKSLRLTSIDGINSGLVIFDALHIPSGCGTWPAFWTVGTDWPNHGEIDFMEGVNGVGNNAMTLHTGPGCSMNLDNQQKSCQGNQGCGTMTSKTGTFGNSFNAQRGGVYAMEWVPRQSNGAPGFIKVWNFARNAIPADITNGTPNPASWPTNDGFAYFGFGDNCQPSAFATQQIVINLTFCGDWAGAVFANQCSAAAGGRSCPDFVSNDGRALSEAFFKIKGVKVYQLA
;
A
#
# COMPACT_ATOMS: atom_id res chain seq x y z
N MET A 1 -22.09 62.79 2.99
CA MET A 1 -22.08 61.80 4.09
C MET A 1 -23.02 60.68 3.68
N ALA A 2 -22.49 59.59 3.12
CA ALA A 2 -23.27 58.39 2.89
C ALA A 2 -23.39 57.66 4.23
N SER A 3 -24.60 57.60 4.77
CA SER A 3 -24.91 56.83 5.96
C SER A 3 -24.75 55.35 5.65
N HIS A 4 -23.64 54.75 6.10
CA HIS A 4 -23.52 53.30 6.22
C HIS A 4 -24.52 52.84 7.28
N LEU A 5 -25.75 52.55 6.85
CA LEU A 5 -26.71 51.80 7.64
C LEU A 5 -26.09 50.42 7.91
N ALA A 6 -25.93 50.07 9.19
CA ALA A 6 -25.57 48.73 9.58
C ALA A 6 -26.53 47.71 8.93
N PRO A 7 -26.04 46.56 8.43
CA PRO A 7 -26.93 45.53 7.88
C PRO A 7 -27.99 45.16 8.91
N ARG A 8 -29.25 45.08 8.49
CA ARG A 8 -30.36 44.64 9.36
C ARG A 8 -30.03 43.25 9.88
N ALA A 9 -30.11 43.07 11.20
CA ALA A 9 -29.95 41.77 11.83
C ALA A 9 -31.04 40.80 11.35
N VAL A 10 -30.64 39.57 11.02
CA VAL A 10 -31.56 38.48 10.66
C VAL A 10 -32.43 38.15 11.88
N THR A 11 -33.75 38.12 11.71
CA THR A 11 -34.69 37.84 12.81
C THR A 11 -35.08 36.36 12.78
N TRP A 12 -34.60 35.61 13.76
CA TRP A 12 -34.78 34.16 13.85
C TRP A 12 -36.11 33.74 14.47
N THR A 13 -36.77 32.78 13.83
CA THR A 13 -37.93 32.02 14.32
C THR A 13 -37.45 30.66 14.81
N PRO A 14 -37.53 30.36 16.12
CA PRO A 14 -37.05 29.09 16.66
C PRO A 14 -37.98 27.92 16.31
N ASN A 15 -37.38 26.75 16.10
CA ASN A 15 -38.09 25.47 15.92
C ASN A 15 -38.18 24.70 17.25
N PRO A 16 -39.26 23.92 17.49
CA PRO A 16 -39.39 23.07 18.68
C PRO A 16 -38.21 22.09 18.85
N ASP A 17 -37.63 21.65 17.74
CA ASP A 17 -36.52 20.70 17.71
C ASP A 17 -35.15 21.35 17.96
N GLY A 18 -35.12 22.66 18.28
CA GLY A 18 -33.96 23.46 18.73
C GLY A 18 -33.08 24.10 17.63
N GLY A 19 -33.48 24.01 16.37
CA GLY A 19 -32.93 24.83 15.29
C GLY A 19 -33.66 26.18 15.19
N ALA A 20 -33.32 27.00 14.21
CA ALA A 20 -34.09 28.20 13.88
C ALA A 20 -34.05 28.49 12.38
N TRP A 21 -35.02 29.26 11.90
CA TRP A 21 -35.08 29.75 10.52
C TRP A 21 -35.49 31.22 10.47
N ALA A 22 -35.19 31.92 9.39
CA ALA A 22 -35.54 33.32 9.21
C ALA A 22 -35.89 33.62 7.75
N TYR A 23 -36.72 34.65 7.56
CA TYR A 23 -36.98 35.21 6.23
C TYR A 23 -35.86 36.18 5.82
N SER A 24 -35.72 36.37 4.51
CA SER A 24 -34.82 37.37 3.91
C SER A 24 -33.36 37.18 4.33
N CYS A 25 -32.88 35.93 4.39
CA CYS A 25 -31.52 35.61 4.78
C CYS A 25 -30.89 34.50 3.93
N ASP A 26 -29.56 34.45 3.93
CA ASP A 26 -28.77 33.42 3.26
C ASP A 26 -27.44 33.17 4.01
N TRP A 27 -26.72 32.13 3.59
CA TRP A 27 -25.41 31.72 4.08
C TRP A 27 -24.40 31.67 2.94
N THR A 28 -23.15 32.05 3.22
CA THR A 28 -22.10 32.07 2.20
C THR A 28 -21.60 30.66 1.88
N GLY A 29 -21.85 30.18 0.65
CA GLY A 29 -21.24 28.96 0.11
C GLY A 29 -21.65 27.66 0.82
N ASN A 30 -20.73 26.68 0.80
CA ASN A 30 -20.82 25.37 1.46
C ASN A 30 -22.00 24.46 1.07
N ASP A 31 -22.54 24.63 -0.14
CA ASP A 31 -23.60 23.77 -0.67
C ASP A 31 -23.11 22.35 -0.90
N ILE A 32 -23.80 21.37 -0.32
CA ILE A 32 -23.51 19.95 -0.50
C ILE A 32 -24.53 19.26 -1.42
N ALA A 33 -25.73 19.81 -1.52
CA ALA A 33 -26.75 19.38 -2.47
C ALA A 33 -27.81 20.48 -2.64
N SER A 34 -28.60 20.40 -3.72
CA SER A 34 -29.76 21.25 -3.94
C SER A 34 -30.98 20.44 -4.35
N PHE A 35 -32.16 20.90 -3.94
CA PHE A 35 -33.43 20.22 -4.17
C PHE A 35 -34.51 21.21 -4.57
N ASN A 36 -35.31 20.88 -5.58
CA ASN A 36 -36.48 21.67 -5.96
C ASN A 36 -37.67 21.31 -5.07
N ILE A 37 -37.88 22.07 -4.00
CA ILE A 37 -38.90 21.82 -2.96
C ILE A 37 -39.41 23.14 -2.38
N ARG A 38 -40.53 23.10 -1.65
CA ARG A 38 -41.07 24.29 -0.98
C ARG A 38 -40.16 24.73 0.16
N ALA A 39 -40.17 26.04 0.47
CA ALA A 39 -39.37 26.61 1.56
C ALA A 39 -39.58 25.90 2.90
N ALA A 40 -40.84 25.55 3.22
CA ALA A 40 -41.22 24.85 4.44
C ALA A 40 -40.57 23.45 4.58
N ASP A 41 -40.26 22.79 3.48
CA ASP A 41 -39.72 21.42 3.47
C ASP A 41 -38.18 21.39 3.54
N CYS A 42 -37.52 22.55 3.36
CA CYS A 42 -36.07 22.64 3.26
C CYS A 42 -35.36 22.25 4.58
N GLY A 43 -35.94 22.59 5.72
CA GLY A 43 -35.42 22.19 7.03
C GLY A 43 -35.43 20.67 7.23
N SER A 44 -36.55 20.01 6.96
CA SER A 44 -36.65 18.54 7.04
C SER A 44 -35.74 17.85 6.02
N LYS A 45 -35.55 18.45 4.84
CA LYS A 45 -34.63 17.92 3.84
C LYS A 45 -33.17 18.03 4.28
N CYS A 46 -32.80 19.11 4.98
CA CYS A 46 -31.49 19.23 5.61
C CYS A 46 -31.30 18.14 6.68
N VAL A 47 -32.29 17.92 7.57
CA VAL A 47 -32.22 16.83 8.58
C VAL A 47 -31.99 15.46 7.93
N ALA A 48 -32.64 15.18 6.81
CA ALA A 48 -32.51 13.92 6.09
C ALA A 48 -31.21 13.80 5.26
N THR A 49 -30.43 14.87 5.11
CA THR A 49 -29.22 14.89 4.29
C THR A 49 -27.99 14.74 5.18
N SER A 50 -27.26 13.63 5.02
CA SER A 50 -26.05 13.35 5.80
C SER A 50 -25.04 14.51 5.71
N GLY A 51 -24.63 15.02 6.86
CA GLY A 51 -23.67 16.12 6.97
C GLY A 51 -24.24 17.54 6.81
N CYS A 52 -25.56 17.69 6.65
CA CYS A 52 -26.19 19.02 6.61
C CYS A 52 -26.22 19.66 8.00
N THR A 53 -25.74 20.90 8.11
CA THR A 53 -25.78 21.69 9.36
C THR A 53 -26.73 22.88 9.26
N HIS A 54 -26.89 23.41 8.05
CA HIS A 54 -27.73 24.58 7.76
C HIS A 54 -28.21 24.55 6.31
N PHE A 55 -29.16 25.43 5.98
CA PHE A 55 -29.75 25.49 4.66
C PHE A 55 -30.13 26.92 4.28
N SER A 56 -30.23 27.16 2.98
CA SER A 56 -30.92 28.32 2.42
C SER A 56 -31.88 27.93 1.31
N TRP A 57 -32.89 28.76 1.09
CA TRP A 57 -33.93 28.58 0.10
C TRP A 57 -34.23 29.90 -0.57
N ASN A 58 -34.47 29.87 -1.87
CA ASN A 58 -34.92 31.01 -2.64
C ASN A 58 -35.72 30.52 -3.88
N ASN A 59 -36.32 31.46 -4.62
CA ASN A 59 -37.24 31.15 -5.70
C ASN A 59 -36.58 30.81 -7.06
N VAL A 60 -35.28 30.54 -7.09
CA VAL A 60 -34.61 30.03 -8.31
C VAL A 60 -35.27 28.70 -8.71
N ASN A 61 -35.57 28.56 -10.01
CA ASN A 61 -36.19 27.38 -10.61
C ASN A 61 -37.56 26.98 -10.00
N GLY A 62 -38.33 27.95 -9.48
CA GLY A 62 -39.64 27.67 -8.86
C GLY A 62 -39.56 27.21 -7.40
N GLY A 63 -38.39 27.38 -6.77
CA GLY A 63 -38.14 27.05 -5.37
C GLY A 63 -37.01 26.04 -5.21
N THR A 64 -35.82 26.52 -4.90
CA THR A 64 -34.65 25.67 -4.67
C THR A 64 -34.20 25.77 -3.21
N CYS A 65 -34.01 24.62 -2.58
CA CYS A 65 -33.40 24.44 -1.27
C CYS A 65 -31.94 24.02 -1.45
N TRP A 66 -31.01 24.80 -0.94
CA TRP A 66 -29.60 24.45 -0.82
C TRP A 66 -29.32 23.97 0.60
N VAL A 67 -28.91 22.70 0.70
CA VAL A 67 -28.44 22.13 1.96
C VAL A 67 -26.93 22.28 2.04
N LYS A 68 -26.44 22.67 3.21
CA LYS A 68 -25.06 23.12 3.40
C LYS A 68 -24.41 22.43 4.60
N ARG A 69 -23.08 22.31 4.59
CA ARG A 69 -22.28 21.75 5.70
C ARG A 69 -21.35 22.78 6.30
N GLY A 70 -20.90 22.53 7.53
CA GLY A 70 -19.86 23.33 8.19
C GLY A 70 -20.35 23.98 9.48
N THR A 71 -19.40 24.61 10.18
CA THR A 71 -19.67 25.32 11.43
C THR A 71 -20.21 26.71 11.13
N ILE A 72 -21.33 27.05 11.74
CA ILE A 72 -21.98 28.35 11.59
C ILE A 72 -22.40 28.90 12.95
N ALA A 73 -22.35 30.21 13.10
CA ALA A 73 -23.03 30.96 14.14
C ALA A 73 -24.21 31.72 13.51
N PRO A 74 -25.31 31.98 14.26
CA PRO A 74 -26.43 32.79 13.75
C PRO A 74 -26.03 34.18 13.24
N SER A 75 -24.88 34.72 13.68
CA SER A 75 -24.29 35.97 13.21
C SER A 75 -23.69 35.90 11.80
N ASP A 76 -23.42 34.70 11.29
CA ASP A 76 -22.78 34.49 9.98
C ASP A 76 -23.81 34.54 8.85
N ALA A 77 -25.11 34.48 9.18
CA ALA A 77 -26.19 34.71 8.24
C ALA A 77 -26.27 36.21 7.90
N PHE A 78 -26.42 36.50 6.62
CA PHE A 78 -26.61 37.87 6.14
C PHE A 78 -28.00 38.05 5.57
N SER A 79 -28.54 39.27 5.74
CA SER A 79 -29.84 39.64 5.22
C SER A 79 -29.77 39.89 3.71
N ILE A 80 -30.71 39.35 2.96
CA ILE A 80 -30.87 39.53 1.50
C ILE A 80 -32.26 40.09 1.16
N SER A 81 -32.38 40.70 -0.02
CA SER A 81 -33.65 41.14 -0.63
C SER A 81 -33.72 40.52 -2.03
N PRO A 82 -34.82 39.84 -2.44
CA PRO A 82 -36.22 39.96 -2.01
C PRO A 82 -36.65 39.15 -0.76
N SER A 83 -37.89 39.40 -0.29
CA SER A 83 -38.41 38.94 1.00
C SER A 83 -38.79 37.46 1.11
N ASP A 84 -38.76 36.71 0.01
CA ASP A 84 -39.22 35.32 -0.09
C ASP A 84 -38.13 34.29 0.19
N ALA A 85 -36.85 34.69 0.24
CA ALA A 85 -35.77 33.80 0.64
C ALA A 85 -35.88 33.39 2.12
N VAL A 86 -35.49 32.15 2.43
CA VAL A 86 -35.50 31.59 3.78
C VAL A 86 -34.16 30.91 4.05
N CYS A 87 -33.57 31.14 5.21
CA CYS A 87 -32.42 30.38 5.66
C CYS A 87 -32.67 29.81 7.05
N GLY A 88 -32.01 28.70 7.38
CA GLY A 88 -32.17 28.07 8.67
C GLY A 88 -31.00 27.19 9.04
N TYR A 89 -30.94 26.86 10.33
CA TYR A 89 -29.97 25.94 10.90
C TYR A 89 -30.66 24.93 11.78
N LEU A 90 -30.12 23.71 11.80
CA LEU A 90 -30.64 22.64 12.65
C LEU A 90 -30.17 22.84 14.09
N LYS A 91 -30.83 22.18 15.06
CA LYS A 91 -30.24 21.98 16.38
C LYS A 91 -29.01 21.08 16.23
N ILE A 92 -27.91 21.67 15.81
CA ILE A 92 -26.63 21.23 16.32
C ILE A 92 -26.76 21.46 17.82
N VAL A 93 -26.39 20.49 18.65
CA VAL A 93 -26.09 20.78 20.05
C VAL A 93 -24.91 21.76 20.01
N GLN A 94 -25.20 23.06 19.87
CA GLN A 94 -24.35 24.09 20.42
C GLN A 94 -24.44 23.89 21.93
N PRO A 95 -23.30 23.84 22.62
CA PRO A 95 -23.30 23.56 24.05
C PRO A 95 -24.19 24.59 24.75
N PRO A 96 -24.94 24.17 25.78
CA PRO A 96 -25.26 25.08 26.85
C PRO A 96 -23.94 25.73 27.27
N SER A 97 -23.93 27.05 27.35
CA SER A 97 -22.86 27.84 27.97
C SER A 97 -22.75 27.53 29.47
N GLY A 98 -22.45 26.28 29.83
CA GLY A 98 -22.53 25.77 31.20
C GLY A 98 -22.30 24.27 31.41
N GLY A 99 -21.57 23.57 30.52
CA GLY A 99 -21.09 22.21 30.80
C GLY A 99 -19.64 22.27 31.28
N GLY A 100 -19.36 21.83 32.50
CA GLY A 100 -18.02 21.88 33.09
C GLY A 100 -16.96 21.20 32.22
N ALA A 101 -15.70 21.64 32.34
CA ALA A 101 -14.59 21.01 31.64
C ALA A 101 -14.51 19.51 31.99
N VAL A 102 -14.21 18.66 31.00
CA VAL A 102 -13.88 17.26 31.25
C VAL A 102 -12.63 17.23 32.14
N THR A 103 -12.76 16.68 33.33
CA THR A 103 -11.69 16.55 34.33
C THR A 103 -11.29 15.08 34.49
N GLY A 104 -10.15 14.80 35.11
CA GLY A 104 -9.68 13.43 35.33
C GLY A 104 -9.01 12.79 34.12
N TRP A 105 -8.25 13.58 33.34
CA TRP A 105 -7.44 13.07 32.23
C TRP A 105 -6.32 12.17 32.74
N HIS A 106 -6.30 10.93 32.25
CA HIS A 106 -5.21 10.00 32.38
C HIS A 106 -4.23 10.24 31.23
N THR A 107 -2.94 10.34 31.56
CA THR A 107 -1.86 10.52 30.57
C THR A 107 -1.02 9.27 30.50
N GLU A 108 -0.86 8.76 29.29
CA GLU A 108 0.04 7.66 28.94
C GLU A 108 1.13 8.16 27.99
N SER A 109 2.08 7.29 27.61
CA SER A 109 3.23 7.66 26.79
C SER A 109 2.86 8.20 25.39
N ASP A 110 1.68 7.85 24.86
CA ASP A 110 1.26 8.17 23.49
C ASP A 110 -0.23 8.51 23.35
N CYS A 111 -0.95 8.67 24.47
CA CYS A 111 -2.32 9.17 24.47
C CYS A 111 -2.71 9.86 25.78
N GLN A 112 -3.83 10.59 25.72
CA GLN A 112 -4.57 11.07 26.88
C GLN A 112 -6.03 10.65 26.74
N TRP A 113 -6.65 10.23 27.84
CA TRP A 113 -8.04 9.81 27.86
C TRP A 113 -8.74 10.18 29.17
N ALA A 114 -10.07 10.29 29.15
CA ALA A 114 -10.88 10.55 30.33
C ALA A 114 -12.19 9.77 30.26
N LEU A 115 -12.80 9.55 31.42
CA LEU A 115 -14.15 9.00 31.54
C LEU A 115 -15.19 10.12 31.48
N ASN A 116 -16.43 9.75 31.16
CA ASN A 116 -17.57 10.66 31.07
C ASN A 116 -17.35 11.77 30.04
N CYS A 117 -16.74 11.42 28.91
CA CYS A 117 -16.45 12.36 27.85
C CYS A 117 -16.69 11.79 26.46
N ASP A 118 -16.82 12.71 25.50
CA ASP A 118 -17.01 12.42 24.09
C ASP A 118 -16.38 13.55 23.25
N TRP A 119 -16.39 13.37 21.94
CA TRP A 119 -15.97 14.37 20.96
C TRP A 119 -17.10 14.61 19.96
N GLN A 120 -17.26 15.85 19.52
CA GLN A 120 -18.34 16.18 18.60
C GLN A 120 -17.99 15.83 17.15
N GLY A 121 -18.71 14.86 16.57
CA GLY A 121 -18.64 14.52 15.14
C GLY A 121 -17.29 13.94 14.69
N ASN A 122 -16.97 14.15 13.40
CA ASN A 122 -15.74 13.68 12.75
C ASN A 122 -15.50 12.16 12.81
N ASP A 123 -16.55 11.36 12.94
CA ASP A 123 -16.45 9.90 12.87
C ASP A 123 -16.01 9.46 11.48
N ILE A 124 -14.86 8.79 11.42
CA ILE A 124 -14.31 8.19 10.19
C ILE A 124 -14.56 6.69 10.15
N SER A 125 -14.78 6.05 11.30
CA SER A 125 -15.06 4.62 11.41
C SER A 125 -15.64 4.27 12.78
N SER A 126 -16.28 3.11 12.89
CA SER A 126 -16.77 2.56 14.15
C SER A 126 -16.37 1.09 14.28
N VAL A 127 -15.81 0.71 15.42
CA VAL A 127 -15.34 -0.67 15.68
C VAL A 127 -15.89 -1.16 17.01
N GLN A 128 -16.48 -2.35 17.04
CA GLN A 128 -16.93 -2.96 18.29
C GLN A 128 -15.75 -3.42 19.15
N GLY A 129 -15.87 -3.25 20.46
CA GLY A 129 -14.86 -3.68 21.42
C GLY A 129 -14.97 -2.96 22.76
N GLU A 130 -14.10 -3.36 23.69
CA GLU A 130 -13.96 -2.73 25.00
C GLU A 130 -13.30 -1.36 24.90
N ALA A 131 -13.64 -0.48 25.85
CA ALA A 131 -13.13 0.90 25.92
C ALA A 131 -11.60 0.95 25.88
N SER A 132 -10.93 0.08 26.64
CA SER A 132 -9.47 -0.05 26.72
C SER A 132 -8.79 -0.30 25.36
N SER A 133 -9.50 -0.87 24.39
CA SER A 133 -8.96 -1.18 23.07
C SER A 133 -8.97 0.02 22.10
N CYS A 134 -9.73 1.08 22.39
CA CYS A 134 -9.96 2.17 21.44
C CYS A 134 -8.68 2.95 21.10
N THR A 135 -7.78 3.17 22.07
CA THR A 135 -6.49 3.84 21.82
C THR A 135 -5.66 3.11 20.78
N TRP A 136 -5.43 1.81 20.96
CA TRP A 136 -4.62 1.03 20.03
C TRP A 136 -5.29 0.92 18.66
N ARG A 137 -6.62 0.79 18.62
CA ARG A 137 -7.35 0.76 17.34
C ARG A 137 -7.23 2.08 16.59
N CYS A 138 -7.34 3.21 17.28
CA CYS A 138 -7.17 4.53 16.66
C CYS A 138 -5.76 4.68 16.07
N LYS A 139 -4.69 4.25 16.77
CA LYS A 139 -3.32 4.26 16.22
C LYS A 139 -3.14 3.50 14.91
N ASN A 140 -3.97 2.49 14.64
CA ASN A 140 -3.87 1.63 13.46
C ASN A 140 -4.89 1.97 12.37
N ILE A 141 -5.69 3.03 12.56
CA ILE A 141 -6.63 3.52 11.55
C ILE A 141 -6.06 4.81 10.98
N ALA A 142 -5.86 4.83 9.66
CA ALA A 142 -5.40 6.02 8.96
C ALA A 142 -6.28 7.23 9.31
N ASP A 143 -5.64 8.36 9.57
CA ASP A 143 -6.26 9.64 9.93
C ASP A 143 -7.00 9.68 11.29
N CYS A 144 -6.98 8.60 12.08
CA CYS A 144 -7.55 8.64 13.42
C CYS A 144 -6.62 9.40 14.37
N THR A 145 -7.12 10.50 14.93
CA THR A 145 -6.41 11.34 15.90
C THR A 145 -6.99 11.22 17.30
N HIS A 146 -8.27 10.87 17.39
CA HIS A 146 -9.00 10.73 18.64
C HIS A 146 -10.16 9.76 18.51
N TYR A 147 -10.74 9.35 19.63
CA TYR A 147 -11.81 8.38 19.66
C TYR A 147 -12.77 8.67 20.82
N ALA A 148 -13.99 8.17 20.68
CA ALA A 148 -14.95 8.08 21.78
C ALA A 148 -15.50 6.66 21.89
N TRP A 149 -15.79 6.20 23.09
CA TRP A 149 -16.37 4.89 23.36
C TRP A 149 -17.72 5.05 24.04
N THR A 150 -18.66 4.20 23.64
CA THR A 150 -19.99 4.11 24.22
C THR A 150 -20.41 2.65 24.38
N SER A 151 -21.39 2.39 25.25
CA SER A 151 -22.00 1.07 25.43
C SER A 151 -22.91 0.63 24.27
N ALA A 152 -23.01 1.43 23.20
CA ALA A 152 -23.78 1.10 22.01
C ALA A 152 -23.33 -0.26 21.43
N ASN A 153 -24.30 -1.10 21.06
CA ASN A 153 -24.08 -2.42 20.46
C ASN A 153 -23.13 -3.33 21.25
N GLY A 154 -23.16 -3.28 22.59
CA GLY A 154 -22.28 -4.08 23.45
C GLY A 154 -20.87 -3.50 23.63
N GLY A 155 -20.63 -2.27 23.17
CA GLY A 155 -19.35 -1.57 23.25
C GLY A 155 -18.84 -1.20 21.86
N THR A 156 -18.79 0.10 21.57
CA THR A 156 -18.36 0.63 20.27
C THR A 156 -17.36 1.76 20.46
N CYS A 157 -16.19 1.65 19.80
CA CYS A 157 -15.22 2.72 19.61
C CYS A 157 -15.54 3.49 18.31
N TRP A 158 -15.87 4.77 18.45
CA TRP A 158 -16.07 5.72 17.38
C TRP A 158 -14.74 6.44 17.10
N MET A 159 -14.14 6.13 15.96
CA MET A 159 -12.83 6.64 15.54
C MET A 159 -13.01 7.95 14.82
N LYS A 160 -12.21 8.95 15.17
CA LYS A 160 -12.41 10.32 14.71
C LYS A 160 -11.10 10.95 14.23
N SER A 161 -11.24 11.89 13.30
CA SER A 161 -10.11 12.63 12.72
C SER A 161 -10.17 14.13 13.00
N GLY A 162 -9.03 14.81 12.87
CA GLY A 162 -8.90 16.26 13.09
C GLY A 162 -8.15 16.62 14.37
N SER A 163 -7.93 17.91 14.59
CA SER A 163 -7.15 18.39 15.74
C SER A 163 -8.03 18.59 16.97
N VAL A 164 -7.70 17.90 18.06
CA VAL A 164 -8.37 18.06 19.35
C VAL A 164 -7.36 18.23 20.49
N SER A 165 -7.82 18.82 21.59
CA SER A 165 -7.12 18.95 22.87
C SER A 165 -8.14 18.72 24.00
N ASN A 166 -7.68 18.67 25.25
CA ASN A 166 -8.53 18.48 26.43
C ASN A 166 -9.70 19.48 26.49
N ASN A 167 -9.49 20.69 25.97
CA ASN A 167 -10.50 21.75 25.95
C ASN A 167 -11.61 21.53 24.92
N ASN A 168 -11.41 20.62 23.96
CA ASN A 168 -12.38 20.29 22.92
C ASN A 168 -13.28 19.11 23.32
N ALA A 169 -12.98 18.41 24.41
CA ALA A 169 -13.79 17.29 24.88
C ALA A 169 -15.06 17.79 25.55
N ILE A 170 -16.16 17.09 25.32
CA ILE A 170 -17.46 17.40 25.90
C ILE A 170 -17.81 16.37 26.98
N VAL A 171 -18.49 16.81 28.03
CA VAL A 171 -18.98 15.91 29.07
C VAL A 171 -20.07 15.03 28.50
N ASN A 172 -19.91 13.72 28.64
CA ASN A 172 -20.91 12.72 28.32
C ASN A 172 -21.25 11.93 29.59
N SER A 173 -22.46 12.08 30.09
CA SER A 173 -22.91 11.41 31.32
C SER A 173 -23.40 9.98 31.09
N ALA A 174 -23.24 9.43 29.88
CA ALA A 174 -23.59 8.05 29.59
C ALA A 174 -22.66 7.09 30.37
N ALA A 175 -23.27 6.08 30.99
CA ALA A 175 -22.58 5.11 31.83
C ALA A 175 -21.44 4.42 31.06
N GLY A 176 -20.20 4.60 31.55
CA GLY A 176 -18.99 4.01 30.98
C GLY A 176 -18.43 4.73 29.76
N SER A 177 -19.01 5.86 29.33
CA SER A 177 -18.46 6.64 28.22
C SER A 177 -17.02 7.07 28.48
N MET A 178 -16.20 7.04 27.44
CA MET A 178 -14.78 7.34 27.51
C MET A 178 -14.34 8.00 26.22
N CYS A 179 -13.43 8.97 26.29
CA CYS A 179 -12.86 9.58 25.11
C CYS A 179 -11.37 9.78 25.29
N GLY A 180 -10.62 9.75 24.19
CA GLY A 180 -9.19 9.97 24.22
C GLY A 180 -8.64 10.46 22.90
N PHE A 181 -7.42 10.98 22.93
CA PHE A 181 -6.69 11.47 21.77
C PHE A 181 -5.21 11.11 21.88
N LEU A 182 -4.55 10.97 20.74
CA LEU A 182 -3.14 10.57 20.66
C LEU A 182 -2.23 11.77 20.95
N THR A 183 -1.25 11.62 21.84
CA THR A 183 -0.33 12.71 22.25
C THR A 183 0.98 12.73 21.47
N SER A 184 1.31 11.63 20.77
CA SER A 184 2.52 11.50 19.97
C SER A 184 2.31 11.72 18.46
N SER A 185 1.36 12.56 18.10
CA SER A 185 1.30 13.14 16.75
C SER A 185 0.99 14.63 16.88
N ASN A 186 2.05 15.45 16.95
CA ASN A 186 1.97 16.77 16.33
C ASN A 186 1.31 16.57 14.96
N PRO A 187 0.29 17.37 14.58
CA PRO A 187 -0.18 17.34 13.21
C PRO A 187 1.01 17.79 12.38
N THR A 188 1.72 16.84 11.78
CA THR A 188 2.28 17.10 10.47
C THR A 188 1.14 17.74 9.68
N PRO A 189 1.39 18.87 8.99
CA PRO A 189 0.49 19.33 7.93
C PRO A 189 0.02 18.11 7.13
N PRO A 190 -1.19 18.10 6.54
CA PRO A 190 -1.55 17.02 5.61
C PRO A 190 -0.32 16.77 4.76
N PRO A 191 0.21 15.52 4.67
CA PRO A 191 1.40 15.29 3.88
C PRO A 191 1.06 15.94 2.56
N THR A 192 1.82 16.98 2.18
CA THR A 192 1.79 17.53 0.83
C THR A 192 1.72 16.30 -0.03
N PRO A 193 0.62 16.05 -0.81
CA PRO A 193 0.36 14.75 -1.40
C PRO A 193 1.69 14.29 -1.95
N ALA A 194 2.23 13.19 -1.37
CA ALA A 194 3.62 12.81 -1.59
C ALA A 194 3.83 12.96 -3.09
N PRO A 195 4.74 13.87 -3.53
CA PRO A 195 4.72 14.37 -4.90
C PRO A 195 4.56 13.16 -5.79
N SER A 196 3.43 13.12 -6.53
CA SER A 196 3.05 11.91 -7.26
C SER A 196 4.29 11.46 -8.00
N GLY A 197 4.77 10.25 -7.70
CA GLY A 197 6.04 9.83 -8.25
C GLY A 197 6.02 9.98 -9.76
N PRO A 198 7.19 10.24 -10.39
CA PRO A 198 7.25 10.54 -11.82
C PRO A 198 6.82 9.35 -12.68
N TYR A 199 6.56 8.19 -12.07
CA TYR A 199 6.19 6.94 -12.71
C TYR A 199 4.68 6.78 -12.88
N LYS A 200 4.23 6.42 -14.09
CA LYS A 200 2.86 6.03 -14.41
C LYS A 200 2.77 4.54 -14.70
N LEU A 201 1.72 3.91 -14.19
CA LEU A 201 1.46 2.49 -14.39
C LEU A 201 1.19 2.22 -15.87
N VAL A 202 1.99 1.35 -16.48
CA VAL A 202 1.79 0.91 -17.87
C VAL A 202 1.31 -0.52 -17.97
N LYS A 203 1.65 -1.36 -16.98
CA LYS A 203 1.21 -2.75 -16.92
C LYS A 203 0.95 -3.18 -15.48
N ASN A 204 -0.17 -3.86 -15.27
CA ASN A 204 -0.55 -4.44 -13.98
C ASN A 204 -0.90 -5.92 -14.18
N HIS A 205 0.05 -6.81 -13.86
CA HIS A 205 -0.19 -8.23 -13.84
C HIS A 205 -0.80 -8.62 -12.48
N THR A 206 -2.12 -8.74 -12.46
CA THR A 206 -2.87 -9.19 -11.28
C THR A 206 -2.81 -10.71 -11.16
N PRO A 207 -3.15 -11.29 -9.99
CA PRO A 207 -3.22 -12.74 -9.85
C PRO A 207 -4.06 -13.42 -10.94
N GLN A 208 -5.22 -12.84 -11.27
CA GLN A 208 -6.11 -13.35 -12.32
C GLN A 208 -5.50 -13.23 -13.72
N SER A 209 -4.90 -12.09 -14.05
CA SER A 209 -4.35 -11.90 -15.40
C SER A 209 -3.16 -12.84 -15.61
N MET A 210 -2.32 -13.03 -14.58
CA MET A 210 -1.25 -14.02 -14.60
C MET A 210 -1.79 -15.45 -14.72
N LEU A 211 -2.84 -15.80 -13.96
CA LEU A 211 -3.50 -17.10 -14.08
C LEU A 211 -4.08 -17.30 -15.47
N ALA A 212 -4.62 -16.27 -16.11
CA ALA A 212 -5.14 -16.30 -17.48
C ALA A 212 -4.04 -16.46 -18.54
N GLY A 213 -2.79 -16.15 -18.18
CA GLY A 213 -1.63 -16.12 -19.09
C GLY A 213 -1.45 -14.77 -19.79
N ASP A 214 -2.14 -13.73 -19.36
CA ASP A 214 -2.13 -12.41 -20.01
C ASP A 214 -0.76 -11.74 -19.83
N GLY A 215 -0.05 -11.60 -20.96
CA GLY A 215 1.28 -11.00 -21.00
C GLY A 215 2.41 -11.93 -20.55
N TRP A 216 2.18 -13.24 -20.46
CA TRP A 216 3.19 -14.22 -20.06
C TRP A 216 3.28 -15.39 -21.04
N SER A 217 4.52 -15.79 -21.34
CA SER A 217 4.87 -17.04 -21.99
C SER A 217 5.36 -18.06 -20.94
N PHE A 218 5.10 -19.35 -21.18
CA PHE A 218 5.48 -20.42 -20.26
C PHE A 218 6.56 -21.26 -20.92
N PHE A 219 7.77 -21.22 -20.35
CA PHE A 219 8.91 -21.95 -20.85
C PHE A 219 8.80 -23.44 -20.47
N THR A 220 9.04 -24.34 -21.41
CA THR A 220 8.95 -25.80 -21.20
C THR A 220 10.16 -26.56 -21.76
N GLN A 221 11.21 -25.84 -22.14
CA GLN A 221 12.45 -26.45 -22.62
C GLN A 221 13.34 -26.83 -21.43
N PRO A 222 14.42 -27.60 -21.65
CA PRO A 222 15.42 -27.87 -20.61
C PRO A 222 15.92 -26.58 -19.96
N ASP A 223 16.19 -26.65 -18.65
CA ASP A 223 16.64 -25.49 -17.89
C ASP A 223 18.03 -25.05 -18.34
N PRO A 224 18.22 -23.77 -18.75
CA PRO A 224 19.52 -23.27 -19.21
C PRO A 224 20.63 -23.34 -18.16
N THR A 225 20.27 -23.36 -16.87
CA THR A 225 21.21 -23.49 -15.73
C THR A 225 21.36 -24.93 -15.24
N HIS A 226 21.00 -25.89 -16.11
CA HIS A 226 21.12 -27.34 -15.88
C HIS A 226 20.45 -27.83 -14.60
N GLY A 227 19.39 -27.13 -14.15
CA GLY A 227 18.61 -27.54 -13.00
C GLY A 227 17.93 -28.90 -13.17
N HIS A 228 17.79 -29.61 -12.05
CA HIS A 228 17.02 -30.86 -11.97
C HIS A 228 15.52 -30.54 -11.89
N VAL A 229 14.97 -30.00 -12.97
CA VAL A 229 13.60 -29.50 -13.05
C VAL A 229 12.95 -29.90 -14.37
N GLN A 230 11.63 -30.14 -14.33
CA GLN A 230 10.79 -30.26 -15.51
C GLN A 230 9.87 -29.03 -15.58
N TYR A 231 10.19 -28.06 -16.44
CA TYR A 231 9.28 -26.95 -16.66
C TYR A 231 8.06 -27.38 -17.48
N ILE A 232 6.86 -27.03 -16.99
CA ILE A 232 5.59 -27.46 -17.58
C ILE A 232 4.79 -26.29 -18.15
N SER A 233 3.84 -26.64 -19.01
CA SER A 233 2.92 -25.64 -19.59
C SER A 233 1.96 -25.07 -18.54
N ARG A 234 1.37 -23.91 -18.84
CA ARG A 234 0.29 -23.31 -18.04
C ARG A 234 -0.86 -24.28 -17.77
N THR A 235 -1.36 -24.93 -18.82
CA THR A 235 -2.51 -25.85 -18.73
C THR A 235 -2.19 -27.02 -17.82
N GLU A 236 -0.98 -27.57 -17.93
CA GLU A 236 -0.53 -28.65 -17.05
C GLU A 236 -0.41 -28.15 -15.61
N GLY A 237 0.19 -26.96 -15.39
CA GLY A 237 0.31 -26.35 -14.06
C GLY A 237 -1.04 -26.14 -13.37
N ILE A 238 -2.07 -25.72 -14.11
CA ILE A 238 -3.44 -25.60 -13.60
C ILE A 238 -4.00 -27.00 -13.25
N SER A 239 -3.89 -27.96 -14.17
CA SER A 239 -4.41 -29.32 -13.97
C SER A 239 -3.75 -30.08 -12.82
N ALA A 240 -2.50 -29.71 -12.50
CA ALA A 240 -1.70 -30.31 -11.45
C ALA A 240 -1.82 -29.57 -10.09
N ASP A 241 -2.71 -28.57 -9.98
CA ASP A 241 -2.88 -27.71 -8.81
C ASP A 241 -1.67 -26.84 -8.44
N MET A 242 -0.74 -26.68 -9.38
CA MET A 242 0.51 -25.92 -9.21
C MET A 242 0.38 -24.45 -9.61
N PHE A 243 -0.65 -24.09 -10.37
CA PHE A 243 -0.87 -22.71 -10.84
C PHE A 243 -2.33 -22.31 -10.66
N LYS A 244 -2.65 -21.59 -9.57
CA LYS A 244 -4.05 -21.31 -9.17
C LYS A 244 -4.19 -20.06 -8.31
N ILE A 245 -5.41 -19.58 -8.09
CA ILE A 245 -5.68 -18.52 -7.12
C ILE A 245 -5.82 -19.11 -5.72
N GLY A 246 -5.16 -18.49 -4.74
CA GLY A 246 -5.40 -18.66 -3.31
C GLY A 246 -5.97 -17.38 -2.68
N ASN A 247 -6.54 -17.50 -1.48
CA ASN A 247 -7.18 -16.37 -0.79
C ASN A 247 -7.10 -16.41 0.75
N ASP A 248 -6.27 -17.29 1.32
CA ASP A 248 -6.07 -17.45 2.77
C ASP A 248 -5.35 -16.26 3.44
N ASP A 249 -4.67 -15.41 2.68
CA ASP A 249 -4.05 -14.16 3.18
C ASP A 249 -4.30 -13.01 2.20
N GLY A 250 -5.59 -12.88 1.83
CA GLY A 250 -6.03 -12.12 0.68
C GLY A 250 -5.66 -12.80 -0.64
N GLN A 251 -6.14 -12.25 -1.74
CA GLN A 251 -6.03 -12.92 -3.03
C GLN A 251 -4.59 -12.90 -3.57
N TYR A 252 -4.09 -14.04 -4.04
CA TYR A 252 -2.78 -14.20 -4.66
C TYR A 252 -2.78 -15.30 -5.72
N LEU A 253 -1.77 -15.31 -6.57
CA LEU A 253 -1.46 -16.41 -7.48
C LEU A 253 -0.48 -17.36 -6.80
N TYR A 254 -0.90 -18.61 -6.63
CA TYR A 254 -0.04 -19.71 -6.21
C TYR A 254 0.72 -20.25 -7.44
N MET A 255 2.05 -20.29 -7.36
CA MET A 255 2.92 -20.93 -8.35
C MET A 255 3.86 -21.91 -7.64
N GLY A 256 3.52 -23.20 -7.66
CA GLY A 256 4.20 -24.24 -6.91
C GLY A 256 5.05 -25.20 -7.75
N SER A 257 5.53 -26.23 -7.06
CA SER A 257 6.30 -27.34 -7.62
C SER A 257 5.71 -28.69 -7.19
N LYS A 258 6.06 -29.77 -7.89
CA LYS A 258 5.55 -31.12 -7.57
C LYS A 258 6.54 -32.21 -7.91
N GLN A 259 6.76 -33.15 -7.00
CA GLN A 259 7.57 -34.34 -7.27
C GLN A 259 6.92 -35.24 -8.32
N THR A 260 7.74 -35.90 -9.12
CA THR A 260 7.30 -36.87 -10.13
C THR A 260 7.47 -38.33 -9.68
N GLY A 261 8.02 -38.56 -8.48
CA GLY A 261 8.26 -39.90 -7.93
C GLY A 261 9.52 -40.54 -8.51
N GLY A 262 10.67 -39.85 -8.41
CA GLY A 262 11.98 -40.34 -8.87
C GLY A 262 12.61 -39.53 -10.00
N GLY A 263 11.82 -38.76 -10.74
CA GLY A 263 12.31 -37.84 -11.76
C GLY A 263 12.48 -36.40 -11.26
N ALA A 264 12.89 -35.52 -12.17
CA ALA A 264 12.92 -34.08 -11.91
C ALA A 264 11.55 -33.57 -11.43
N PRO A 265 11.48 -32.78 -10.36
CA PRO A 265 10.25 -32.10 -9.96
C PRO A 265 9.71 -31.20 -11.08
N LYS A 266 8.39 -31.14 -11.20
CA LYS A 266 7.72 -30.19 -12.07
C LYS A 266 7.77 -28.79 -11.45
N SER A 267 7.95 -27.77 -12.28
CA SER A 267 7.92 -26.37 -11.90
C SER A 267 7.49 -25.48 -13.07
N LEU A 268 7.40 -24.18 -12.86
CA LEU A 268 6.99 -23.20 -13.85
C LEU A 268 8.08 -22.14 -14.04
N ARG A 269 8.25 -21.69 -15.27
CA ARG A 269 9.06 -20.53 -15.67
C ARG A 269 8.23 -19.65 -16.59
N LEU A 270 7.90 -18.46 -16.10
CA LEU A 270 7.11 -17.46 -16.82
C LEU A 270 8.05 -16.39 -17.33
N THR A 271 7.88 -15.99 -18.60
CA THR A 271 8.62 -14.88 -19.21
C THR A 271 7.63 -13.88 -19.80
N SER A 272 7.75 -12.60 -19.45
CA SER A 272 6.82 -11.57 -19.93
C SER A 272 6.90 -11.45 -21.45
N ILE A 273 5.75 -11.27 -22.09
CA ILE A 273 5.69 -11.04 -23.54
C ILE A 273 6.21 -9.63 -23.85
N ASP A 274 5.74 -8.65 -23.08
CA ASP A 274 6.18 -7.27 -23.22
C ASP A 274 7.60 -7.12 -22.66
N GLY A 275 8.44 -6.40 -23.39
CA GLY A 275 9.77 -6.02 -22.95
C GLY A 275 9.78 -4.64 -22.28
N ILE A 276 10.72 -4.43 -21.37
CA ILE A 276 11.01 -3.15 -20.72
C ILE A 276 12.41 -2.69 -21.11
N ASN A 277 12.63 -1.40 -21.33
CA ASN A 277 13.96 -0.83 -21.64
C ASN A 277 14.38 0.28 -20.66
N SER A 278 13.51 0.56 -19.69
CA SER A 278 13.64 1.49 -18.58
C SER A 278 12.42 1.31 -17.68
N GLY A 279 12.37 2.05 -16.58
CA GLY A 279 11.17 2.18 -15.76
C GLY A 279 11.33 1.62 -14.37
N LEU A 280 10.19 1.29 -13.76
CA LEU A 280 10.10 0.74 -12.41
C LEU A 280 9.26 -0.54 -12.43
N VAL A 281 9.84 -1.63 -11.92
CA VAL A 281 9.16 -2.93 -11.75
C VAL A 281 8.95 -3.18 -10.26
N ILE A 282 7.72 -3.53 -9.88
CA ILE A 282 7.33 -3.86 -8.51
C ILE A 282 6.80 -5.30 -8.49
N PHE A 283 7.40 -6.16 -7.66
CA PHE A 283 6.93 -7.51 -7.38
C PHE A 283 6.52 -7.64 -5.93
N ASP A 284 5.23 -7.87 -5.72
CA ASP A 284 4.64 -8.08 -4.40
C ASP A 284 4.38 -9.59 -4.18
N ALA A 285 5.02 -10.16 -3.17
CA ALA A 285 4.92 -11.58 -2.82
C ALA A 285 4.67 -11.77 -1.32
N LEU A 286 3.71 -12.62 -0.99
CA LEU A 286 3.47 -13.09 0.39
C LEU A 286 4.41 -14.23 0.79
N HIS A 287 4.90 -14.96 -0.21
CA HIS A 287 5.77 -16.12 -0.05
C HIS A 287 6.63 -16.31 -1.30
N ILE A 288 7.89 -16.70 -1.12
CA ILE A 288 8.79 -17.15 -2.19
C ILE A 288 9.30 -18.56 -1.86
N PRO A 289 9.74 -19.35 -2.86
CA PRO A 289 10.27 -20.68 -2.61
C PRO A 289 11.44 -20.66 -1.62
N SER A 290 11.45 -21.64 -0.73
CA SER A 290 12.54 -21.85 0.21
C SER A 290 12.77 -23.33 0.46
N GLY A 291 13.91 -23.64 1.06
CA GLY A 291 14.32 -25.00 1.42
C GLY A 291 15.41 -25.57 0.52
N CYS A 292 15.95 -26.68 0.99
CA CYS A 292 17.10 -27.30 0.36
C CYS A 292 16.80 -27.76 -1.07
N GLY A 293 17.70 -27.39 -1.98
CA GLY A 293 17.63 -27.70 -3.40
C GLY A 293 16.88 -26.68 -4.24
N THR A 294 16.14 -25.72 -3.65
CA THR A 294 15.42 -24.69 -4.41
C THR A 294 16.36 -23.62 -4.97
N TRP A 295 16.07 -23.12 -6.17
CA TRP A 295 16.66 -21.91 -6.74
C TRP A 295 15.55 -21.07 -7.39
N PRO A 296 14.83 -20.25 -6.60
CA PRO A 296 13.89 -19.28 -7.14
C PRO A 296 14.59 -18.03 -7.67
N ALA A 297 14.00 -17.42 -8.69
CA ALA A 297 14.42 -16.13 -9.19
C ALA A 297 13.23 -15.28 -9.66
N PHE A 298 13.35 -13.97 -9.43
CA PHE A 298 12.58 -12.92 -10.08
C PHE A 298 13.56 -11.90 -10.65
N TRP A 299 13.63 -11.85 -11.97
CA TRP A 299 14.75 -11.26 -12.69
C TRP A 299 14.28 -10.74 -14.04
N THR A 300 15.20 -10.13 -14.79
CA THR A 300 15.00 -9.81 -16.19
C THR A 300 16.15 -10.26 -17.06
N VAL A 301 15.85 -10.57 -18.32
CA VAL A 301 16.84 -11.02 -19.31
C VAL A 301 16.68 -10.32 -20.65
N GLY A 302 17.80 -9.96 -21.26
CA GLY A 302 17.86 -9.47 -22.63
C GLY A 302 17.72 -10.60 -23.66
N THR A 303 17.43 -10.24 -24.90
CA THR A 303 17.20 -11.22 -25.99
C THR A 303 18.45 -11.98 -26.45
N ASP A 304 19.64 -11.50 -26.12
CA ASP A 304 20.93 -12.15 -26.41
C ASP A 304 21.78 -12.19 -25.14
N TRP A 305 21.68 -13.29 -24.40
CA TRP A 305 22.40 -13.43 -23.13
C TRP A 305 23.86 -13.87 -23.36
N PRO A 306 24.86 -13.29 -22.65
CA PRO A 306 24.73 -12.22 -21.66
C PRO A 306 24.91 -10.81 -22.26
N ASN A 307 25.10 -10.69 -23.58
CA ASN A 307 25.46 -9.43 -24.26
C ASN A 307 24.41 -8.31 -24.11
N HIS A 308 23.15 -8.67 -23.94
CA HIS A 308 22.03 -7.75 -23.71
C HIS A 308 21.64 -7.63 -22.24
N GLY A 309 22.45 -8.18 -21.33
CA GLY A 309 22.31 -8.01 -19.91
C GLY A 309 21.22 -8.88 -19.27
N GLU A 310 21.36 -9.04 -17.96
CA GLU A 310 20.40 -9.67 -17.05
C GLU A 310 20.49 -8.98 -15.69
N ILE A 311 19.34 -8.82 -15.04
CA ILE A 311 19.20 -8.11 -13.76
C ILE A 311 18.41 -8.98 -12.80
N ASP A 312 19.05 -9.45 -11.73
CA ASP A 312 18.43 -10.29 -10.71
C ASP A 312 17.98 -9.43 -9.54
N PHE A 313 16.65 -9.27 -9.40
CA PHE A 313 16.07 -8.49 -8.32
C PHE A 313 15.94 -9.31 -7.04
N MET A 314 15.50 -10.56 -7.21
CA MET A 314 15.38 -11.56 -6.16
C MET A 314 15.96 -12.87 -6.67
N GLU A 315 17.02 -13.33 -6.02
CA GLU A 315 17.64 -14.61 -6.32
C GLU A 315 18.35 -15.17 -5.08
N GLY A 316 18.33 -16.49 -4.96
CA GLY A 316 19.08 -17.21 -3.95
C GLY A 316 18.87 -18.70 -4.07
N VAL A 317 19.62 -19.45 -3.27
CA VAL A 317 19.62 -20.92 -3.33
C VAL A 317 19.43 -21.54 -1.97
N ASN A 318 18.82 -22.73 -1.97
CA ASN A 318 18.64 -23.59 -0.79
C ASN A 318 17.83 -22.95 0.37
N GLY A 319 17.21 -21.78 0.15
CA GLY A 319 16.51 -21.02 1.18
C GLY A 319 17.43 -20.39 2.24
N VAL A 320 18.73 -20.27 1.97
CA VAL A 320 19.73 -19.81 2.93
C VAL A 320 20.15 -18.37 2.64
N GLY A 321 20.35 -17.59 3.70
CA GLY A 321 20.92 -16.25 3.62
C GLY A 321 19.90 -15.16 3.27
N ASN A 322 20.43 -14.05 2.79
CA ASN A 322 19.68 -12.88 2.37
C ASN A 322 19.62 -12.82 0.83
N ASN A 323 18.80 -11.92 0.30
CA ASN A 323 18.63 -11.78 -1.14
C ASN A 323 19.95 -11.40 -1.83
N ALA A 324 20.29 -12.09 -2.91
CA ALA A 324 21.36 -11.71 -3.83
C ALA A 324 20.77 -10.87 -4.97
N MET A 325 21.34 -9.68 -5.18
CA MET A 325 20.99 -8.81 -6.31
C MET A 325 22.21 -8.73 -7.20
N THR A 326 22.06 -9.19 -8.45
CA THR A 326 23.20 -9.44 -9.35
C THR A 326 22.92 -8.87 -10.74
N LEU A 327 23.99 -8.46 -11.42
CA LEU A 327 23.96 -8.14 -12.84
C LEU A 327 24.85 -9.10 -13.61
N HIS A 328 24.36 -9.55 -14.76
CA HIS A 328 25.11 -10.32 -15.74
C HIS A 328 25.14 -9.56 -17.05
N THR A 329 26.30 -9.50 -17.70
CA THR A 329 26.53 -8.69 -18.91
C THR A 329 27.54 -9.33 -19.84
N GLY A 330 27.65 -8.82 -21.07
CA GLY A 330 28.80 -9.04 -21.93
C GLY A 330 30.08 -8.41 -21.35
N PRO A 331 31.21 -8.48 -22.07
CA PRO A 331 32.46 -7.86 -21.63
C PRO A 331 32.35 -6.35 -21.43
N GLY A 332 33.15 -5.80 -20.51
CA GLY A 332 33.32 -4.34 -20.36
C GLY A 332 32.35 -3.64 -19.40
N CYS A 333 31.65 -4.40 -18.55
CA CYS A 333 30.88 -3.86 -17.43
C CYS A 333 31.43 -4.35 -16.09
N SER A 334 31.77 -3.41 -15.21
CA SER A 334 32.19 -3.66 -13.83
C SER A 334 31.50 -2.67 -12.88
N MET A 335 31.09 -3.16 -11.72
CA MET A 335 30.39 -2.39 -10.70
C MET A 335 31.21 -2.29 -9.41
N ASN A 336 31.14 -1.14 -8.74
CA ASN A 336 31.75 -0.95 -7.43
C ASN A 336 30.74 -1.35 -6.36
N LEU A 337 30.89 -2.56 -5.81
CA LEU A 337 30.01 -3.17 -4.82
C LEU A 337 30.82 -3.61 -3.62
N ASP A 338 30.31 -3.36 -2.40
CA ASP A 338 30.97 -3.75 -1.14
C ASP A 338 32.43 -3.22 -1.03
N ASN A 339 32.66 -2.00 -1.51
CA ASN A 339 33.99 -1.37 -1.63
C ASN A 339 34.99 -2.14 -2.52
N GLN A 340 34.50 -2.95 -3.46
CA GLN A 340 35.29 -3.71 -4.42
C GLN A 340 34.77 -3.52 -5.84
N GLN A 341 35.68 -3.43 -6.82
CA GLN A 341 35.29 -3.49 -8.23
C GLN A 341 35.06 -4.96 -8.62
N LYS A 342 33.85 -5.28 -9.05
CA LYS A 342 33.44 -6.63 -9.46
C LYS A 342 33.06 -6.62 -10.95
N SER A 343 33.61 -7.55 -11.72
CA SER A 343 33.25 -7.76 -13.13
C SER A 343 31.84 -8.33 -13.21
N CYS A 344 31.01 -7.79 -14.10
CA CYS A 344 29.65 -8.26 -14.35
C CYS A 344 29.57 -9.26 -15.51
N GLN A 345 30.71 -9.72 -16.02
CA GLN A 345 30.78 -10.52 -17.23
C GLN A 345 30.33 -11.98 -16.99
N GLY A 346 29.42 -12.46 -17.83
CA GLY A 346 29.04 -13.87 -17.88
C GLY A 346 28.33 -14.38 -16.61
N ASN A 347 28.36 -15.70 -16.41
CA ASN A 347 27.55 -16.38 -15.39
C ASN A 347 27.90 -16.02 -13.94
N GLN A 348 29.11 -15.51 -13.66
CA GLN A 348 29.48 -15.09 -12.32
C GLN A 348 28.81 -13.77 -11.94
N GLY A 349 28.66 -12.86 -12.92
CA GLY A 349 28.05 -11.55 -12.71
C GLY A 349 28.74 -10.71 -11.63
N CYS A 350 28.12 -9.57 -11.35
CA CYS A 350 28.52 -8.69 -10.27
C CYS A 350 27.31 -8.43 -9.36
N GLY A 351 27.37 -8.96 -8.15
CA GLY A 351 26.28 -8.84 -7.20
C GLY A 351 26.72 -8.43 -5.81
N THR A 352 25.73 -8.03 -5.03
CA THR A 352 25.85 -7.86 -3.58
C THR A 352 24.70 -8.61 -2.92
N MET A 353 24.99 -9.15 -1.73
CA MET A 353 23.98 -9.73 -0.86
C MET A 353 23.69 -8.72 0.23
N THR A 354 22.40 -8.42 0.43
CA THR A 354 22.05 -7.44 1.45
C THR A 354 22.39 -7.94 2.86
N SER A 355 22.89 -7.03 3.71
CA SER A 355 23.03 -7.22 5.16
C SER A 355 21.68 -7.37 5.88
N LYS A 356 20.59 -6.86 5.27
CA LYS A 356 19.25 -6.86 5.85
C LYS A 356 18.70 -8.28 5.92
N THR A 357 18.38 -8.71 7.14
CA THR A 357 17.67 -9.96 7.39
C THR A 357 16.23 -9.89 6.88
N GLY A 358 15.59 -11.04 6.66
CA GLY A 358 14.19 -11.06 6.20
C GLY A 358 14.02 -10.77 4.71
N THR A 359 15.09 -10.75 3.92
CA THR A 359 15.02 -10.40 2.50
C THR A 359 14.93 -11.61 1.58
N PHE A 360 15.12 -12.83 2.09
CA PHE A 360 14.99 -14.06 1.30
C PHE A 360 14.59 -15.27 2.16
N GLY A 361 14.10 -16.32 1.49
CA GLY A 361 13.80 -17.62 2.05
C GLY A 361 12.84 -17.60 3.24
N ASN A 362 13.06 -18.50 4.20
CA ASN A 362 12.21 -18.65 5.38
C ASN A 362 12.02 -17.34 6.17
N SER A 363 13.04 -16.49 6.23
CA SER A 363 12.97 -15.23 6.95
C SER A 363 12.01 -14.23 6.27
N PHE A 364 12.00 -14.18 4.95
CA PHE A 364 11.04 -13.40 4.17
C PHE A 364 9.62 -13.96 4.32
N ASN A 365 9.47 -15.28 4.29
CA ASN A 365 8.17 -15.94 4.42
C ASN A 365 7.58 -15.75 5.83
N ALA A 366 8.39 -15.81 6.89
CA ALA A 366 7.97 -15.63 8.29
C ALA A 366 7.37 -14.24 8.59
N GLN A 367 7.75 -13.22 7.82
CA GLN A 367 7.20 -11.86 7.93
C GLN A 367 6.06 -11.58 6.92
N ARG A 368 5.43 -12.64 6.36
CA ARG A 368 4.40 -12.55 5.32
C ARG A 368 4.87 -11.85 4.04
N GLY A 369 6.13 -12.09 3.70
CA GLY A 369 6.78 -11.61 2.50
C GLY A 369 7.03 -10.10 2.48
N GLY A 370 6.80 -9.49 1.32
CA GLY A 370 7.21 -8.12 1.06
C GLY A 370 7.17 -7.75 -0.42
N VAL A 371 7.87 -6.66 -0.74
CA VAL A 371 7.99 -6.12 -2.10
C VAL A 371 9.46 -6.07 -2.50
N TYR A 372 9.75 -6.61 -3.69
CA TYR A 372 10.98 -6.33 -4.42
C TYR A 372 10.69 -5.27 -5.48
N ALA A 373 11.53 -4.25 -5.56
CA ALA A 373 11.38 -3.18 -6.53
C ALA A 373 12.69 -2.98 -7.31
N MET A 374 12.60 -2.75 -8.61
CA MET A 374 13.73 -2.33 -9.44
C MET A 374 13.42 -1.08 -10.22
N GLU A 375 14.26 -0.07 -10.06
CA GLU A 375 14.28 1.13 -10.89
C GLU A 375 15.45 1.05 -11.88
N TRP A 376 15.14 1.10 -13.17
CA TRP A 376 16.14 1.15 -14.24
C TRP A 376 16.01 2.45 -15.01
N VAL A 377 17.03 3.28 -14.86
CA VAL A 377 17.17 4.54 -15.59
C VAL A 377 18.37 4.39 -16.53
N PRO A 378 18.17 4.27 -17.85
CA PRO A 378 19.27 4.28 -18.80
C PRO A 378 19.93 5.67 -18.85
N ARG A 379 20.85 5.89 -19.79
CA ARG A 379 21.49 7.20 -19.99
C ARG A 379 20.43 8.29 -20.09
N GLN A 380 20.53 9.30 -19.23
CA GLN A 380 19.59 10.42 -19.22
C GLN A 380 19.97 11.44 -20.30
N SER A 381 18.98 12.15 -20.83
CA SER A 381 19.16 13.20 -21.85
C SER A 381 20.02 14.38 -21.37
N ASN A 382 20.06 14.62 -20.06
CA ASN A 382 20.91 15.63 -19.42
C ASN A 382 22.39 15.20 -19.30
N GLY A 383 22.76 14.02 -19.82
CA GLY A 383 24.12 13.49 -19.78
C GLY A 383 24.45 12.66 -18.54
N ALA A 384 23.56 12.54 -17.56
CA ALA A 384 23.77 11.65 -16.42
C ALA A 384 23.80 10.18 -16.88
N PRO A 385 24.72 9.36 -16.33
CA PRO A 385 24.99 8.03 -16.89
C PRO A 385 23.84 7.04 -16.70
N GLY A 386 22.91 7.29 -15.77
CA GLY A 386 21.84 6.35 -15.42
C GLY A 386 22.29 5.34 -14.37
N PHE A 387 21.40 4.43 -14.00
CA PHE A 387 21.62 3.42 -12.98
C PHE A 387 20.57 2.30 -13.04
N ILE A 388 20.86 1.21 -12.34
CA ILE A 388 19.88 0.25 -11.85
C ILE A 388 19.91 0.30 -10.32
N LYS A 389 18.72 0.30 -9.70
CA LYS A 389 18.55 0.21 -8.26
C LYS A 389 17.58 -0.89 -7.91
N VAL A 390 17.86 -1.64 -6.85
CA VAL A 390 16.98 -2.70 -6.36
C VAL A 390 16.72 -2.50 -4.88
N TRP A 391 15.46 -2.69 -4.44
CA TRP A 391 15.04 -2.58 -3.05
C TRP A 391 14.28 -3.81 -2.58
N ASN A 392 14.43 -4.08 -1.27
CA ASN A 392 13.74 -5.14 -0.54
C ASN A 392 12.96 -4.51 0.62
N PHE A 393 11.64 -4.43 0.48
CA PHE A 393 10.73 -3.93 1.50
C PHE A 393 10.05 -5.09 2.22
N ALA A 394 10.21 -5.18 3.54
CA ALA A 394 9.44 -6.10 4.36
C ALA A 394 7.96 -5.72 4.31
N ARG A 395 7.05 -6.69 4.47
CA ARG A 395 5.59 -6.48 4.37
C ARG A 395 5.06 -5.28 5.15
N ASN A 396 5.55 -5.07 6.38
CA ASN A 396 5.13 -3.99 7.28
C ASN A 396 5.86 -2.64 7.03
N ALA A 397 6.77 -2.60 6.06
CA ALA A 397 7.61 -1.45 5.73
C ALA A 397 7.55 -1.12 4.22
N ILE A 398 6.50 -1.54 3.53
CA ILE A 398 6.25 -1.18 2.14
C ILE A 398 5.92 0.33 2.09
N PRO A 399 6.66 1.14 1.31
CA PRO A 399 6.33 2.55 1.11
C PRO A 399 4.88 2.77 0.66
N ALA A 400 4.20 3.74 1.29
CA ALA A 400 2.77 4.00 1.05
C ALA A 400 2.49 4.39 -0.41
N ASP A 401 3.42 5.08 -1.06
CA ASP A 401 3.35 5.47 -2.47
C ASP A 401 3.32 4.26 -3.44
N ILE A 402 3.96 3.14 -3.11
CA ILE A 402 3.83 1.87 -3.85
C ILE A 402 2.40 1.35 -3.73
N THR A 403 1.85 1.32 -2.51
CA THR A 403 0.49 0.82 -2.26
C THR A 403 -0.58 1.72 -2.87
N ASN A 404 -0.35 3.03 -2.90
CA ASN A 404 -1.21 4.04 -3.50
C ASN A 404 -1.09 4.10 -5.04
N GLY A 405 -0.14 3.38 -5.63
CA GLY A 405 0.05 3.34 -7.08
C GLY A 405 0.71 4.59 -7.68
N THR A 406 1.42 5.37 -6.86
CA THR A 406 2.14 6.60 -7.28
C THR A 406 3.61 6.55 -6.83
N PRO A 407 4.36 5.49 -7.16
CA PRO A 407 5.66 5.21 -6.56
C PRO A 407 6.71 6.28 -6.90
N ASN A 408 7.42 6.75 -5.88
CA ASN A 408 8.47 7.74 -5.92
C ASN A 408 9.77 7.18 -5.31
N PRO A 409 10.62 6.50 -6.11
CA PRO A 409 11.87 5.91 -5.65
C PRO A 409 12.85 6.89 -4.99
N ALA A 410 12.77 8.19 -5.30
CA ALA A 410 13.64 9.21 -4.70
C ALA A 410 13.41 9.38 -3.19
N SER A 411 12.25 8.94 -2.68
CA SER A 411 11.92 8.99 -1.25
C SER A 411 12.25 7.70 -0.50
N TRP A 412 12.64 6.64 -1.21
CA TRP A 412 12.84 5.34 -0.60
C TRP A 412 14.20 5.24 0.09
N PRO A 413 14.31 4.45 1.17
CA PRO A 413 15.55 4.28 1.90
C PRO A 413 16.62 3.63 1.02
N THR A 414 17.86 4.13 1.10
CA THR A 414 19.03 3.62 0.38
C THR A 414 20.09 3.06 1.33
N ASN A 415 19.66 2.56 2.48
CA ASN A 415 20.49 1.89 3.48
C ASN A 415 20.41 0.36 3.30
N ASP A 416 20.27 -0.42 4.37
CA ASP A 416 20.17 -1.87 4.28
C ASP A 416 18.91 -2.32 3.50
N GLY A 417 19.03 -3.38 2.71
CA GLY A 417 17.98 -3.90 1.82
C GLY A 417 17.95 -3.26 0.43
N PHE A 418 19.02 -2.59 0.03
CA PHE A 418 19.14 -1.86 -1.24
C PHE A 418 20.44 -2.22 -1.96
N ALA A 419 20.41 -2.21 -3.30
CA ALA A 419 21.58 -2.29 -4.15
C ALA A 419 21.56 -1.15 -5.18
N TYR A 420 22.73 -0.56 -5.43
CA TYR A 420 22.95 0.48 -6.42
C TYR A 420 23.99 0.05 -7.44
N PHE A 421 23.59 0.05 -8.70
CA PHE A 421 24.44 -0.24 -9.85
C PHE A 421 24.49 1.00 -10.75
N GLY A 422 25.42 1.90 -10.44
CA GLY A 422 25.59 3.14 -11.20
C GLY A 422 26.31 2.88 -12.53
N PHE A 423 25.73 3.36 -13.63
CA PHE A 423 26.43 3.35 -14.91
C PHE A 423 27.53 4.41 -14.95
N GLY A 424 28.48 4.24 -15.86
CA GLY A 424 29.61 5.14 -16.05
C GLY A 424 30.63 4.54 -17.02
N ASP A 425 31.87 5.03 -16.97
CA ASP A 425 32.92 4.59 -17.91
C ASP A 425 33.20 3.07 -17.83
N ASN A 426 33.10 2.50 -16.63
CA ASN A 426 33.34 1.08 -16.38
C ASN A 426 32.12 0.19 -16.65
N CYS A 427 30.95 0.76 -16.91
CA CYS A 427 29.77 0.02 -17.35
C CYS A 427 28.78 0.96 -18.04
N GLN A 428 28.71 0.84 -19.36
CA GLN A 428 27.80 1.67 -20.14
C GLN A 428 26.35 1.15 -20.05
N PRO A 429 25.35 2.03 -20.10
CA PRO A 429 23.94 1.62 -20.08
C PRO A 429 23.56 0.68 -21.23
N SER A 430 24.31 0.73 -22.35
CA SER A 430 24.14 -0.15 -23.50
C SER A 430 24.50 -1.62 -23.25
N ALA A 431 25.07 -1.94 -22.08
CA ALA A 431 25.23 -3.33 -21.63
C ALA A 431 23.86 -4.03 -21.41
N PHE A 432 22.78 -3.25 -21.29
CA PHE A 432 21.42 -3.73 -21.14
C PHE A 432 20.57 -3.26 -22.33
N ALA A 433 19.99 -4.19 -23.07
CA ALA A 433 18.98 -3.90 -24.09
C ALA A 433 17.57 -4.16 -23.53
N THR A 434 16.53 -4.09 -24.36
CA THR A 434 15.17 -4.45 -23.94
C THR A 434 15.15 -5.81 -23.24
N GLN A 435 14.61 -5.80 -22.02
CA GLN A 435 14.57 -6.88 -21.06
C GLN A 435 13.17 -7.50 -20.98
N GLN A 436 13.07 -8.81 -20.79
CA GLN A 436 11.82 -9.49 -20.42
C GLN A 436 11.89 -9.92 -18.97
N ILE A 437 10.78 -9.77 -18.24
CA ILE A 437 10.67 -10.17 -16.83
C ILE A 437 10.51 -11.68 -16.77
N VAL A 438 11.22 -12.33 -15.85
CA VAL A 438 11.16 -13.78 -15.63
C VAL A 438 10.85 -14.09 -14.16
N ILE A 439 9.93 -15.03 -13.95
CA ILE A 439 9.70 -15.65 -12.64
C ILE A 439 9.88 -17.15 -12.83
N ASN A 440 10.80 -17.76 -12.08
CA ASN A 440 10.97 -19.22 -12.12
C ASN A 440 11.37 -19.80 -10.76
N LEU A 441 11.20 -21.11 -10.68
CA LEU A 441 11.81 -21.94 -9.65
C LEU A 441 12.46 -23.13 -10.34
N THR A 442 13.79 -23.20 -10.27
CA THR A 442 14.54 -24.41 -10.62
C THR A 442 15.02 -25.13 -9.36
N PHE A 443 15.66 -26.28 -9.54
CA PHE A 443 16.24 -27.07 -8.46
C PHE A 443 17.66 -27.48 -8.79
N CYS A 444 18.53 -27.51 -7.78
CA CYS A 444 19.92 -27.94 -7.94
C CYS A 444 20.66 -27.11 -9.01
N GLY A 445 21.09 -27.74 -10.10
CA GLY A 445 21.76 -27.06 -11.20
C GLY A 445 23.07 -26.39 -10.82
N ASP A 446 23.48 -25.46 -11.68
CA ASP A 446 24.81 -24.85 -11.66
C ASP A 446 25.13 -24.13 -10.35
N TRP A 447 24.13 -23.55 -9.67
CA TRP A 447 24.33 -22.87 -8.39
C TRP A 447 23.85 -23.68 -7.18
N ALA A 448 22.54 -23.91 -7.03
CA ALA A 448 22.02 -24.54 -5.82
C ALA A 448 22.60 -25.93 -5.57
N GLY A 449 22.81 -26.70 -6.66
CA GLY A 449 23.43 -28.01 -6.64
C GLY A 449 24.89 -27.97 -6.21
N ALA A 450 25.66 -27.00 -6.71
CA ALA A 450 27.08 -26.84 -6.40
C ALA A 450 27.34 -26.56 -4.92
N VAL A 451 26.46 -25.81 -4.25
CA VAL A 451 26.61 -25.47 -2.82
C VAL A 451 25.76 -26.33 -1.89
N PHE A 452 24.97 -27.26 -2.42
CA PHE A 452 24.02 -28.07 -1.66
C PHE A 452 24.67 -28.87 -0.53
N ALA A 453 25.80 -29.54 -0.79
CA ALA A 453 26.46 -30.36 0.24
C ALA A 453 26.86 -29.54 1.47
N ASN A 454 27.24 -28.27 1.27
CA ASN A 454 27.65 -27.38 2.35
C ASN A 454 26.45 -26.78 3.10
N GLN A 455 25.36 -26.51 2.39
CA GLN A 455 24.21 -25.78 2.95
C GLN A 455 23.10 -26.70 3.46
N CYS A 456 23.03 -27.94 2.96
CA CYS A 456 21.86 -28.81 3.09
C CYS A 456 22.14 -30.24 3.52
N SER A 457 23.40 -30.60 3.82
CA SER A 457 23.78 -31.97 4.21
C SER A 457 22.93 -32.54 5.36
N ALA A 458 22.66 -31.74 6.39
CA ALA A 458 21.84 -32.14 7.53
C ALA A 458 20.37 -32.41 7.14
N ALA A 459 19.76 -31.51 6.37
CA ALA A 459 18.37 -31.67 5.91
C ALA A 459 18.21 -32.81 4.91
N ALA A 460 19.21 -32.99 4.04
CA ALA A 460 19.21 -33.99 2.98
C ALA A 460 19.50 -35.41 3.46
N GLY A 461 20.06 -35.57 4.68
CA GLY A 461 20.41 -36.88 5.23
C GLY A 461 21.45 -37.63 4.39
N GLY A 462 22.40 -36.90 3.78
CA GLY A 462 23.45 -37.46 2.92
C GLY A 462 23.03 -37.74 1.48
N ARG A 463 21.77 -37.46 1.08
CA ARG A 463 21.34 -37.54 -0.31
C ARG A 463 21.99 -36.47 -1.18
N SER A 464 22.14 -36.76 -2.48
CA SER A 464 22.49 -35.73 -3.46
C SER A 464 21.33 -34.75 -3.63
N CYS A 465 21.60 -33.55 -4.18
CA CYS A 465 20.53 -32.58 -4.42
C CYS A 465 19.39 -33.15 -5.31
N PRO A 466 19.68 -33.77 -6.48
CA PRO A 466 18.63 -34.36 -7.30
C PRO A 466 17.82 -35.45 -6.58
N ASP A 467 18.49 -36.33 -5.82
CA ASP A 467 17.81 -37.38 -5.06
C ASP A 467 16.90 -36.79 -3.98
N PHE A 468 17.38 -35.79 -3.23
CA PHE A 468 16.60 -35.12 -2.20
C PHE A 468 15.33 -34.48 -2.76
N VAL A 469 15.44 -33.65 -3.80
CA VAL A 469 14.27 -32.94 -4.36
C VAL A 469 13.30 -33.89 -5.07
N SER A 470 13.76 -35.03 -5.58
CA SER A 470 12.92 -36.00 -6.28
C SER A 470 12.17 -36.94 -5.34
N ASN A 471 12.78 -37.28 -4.19
CA ASN A 471 12.36 -38.44 -3.39
C ASN A 471 12.06 -38.14 -1.91
N ASP A 472 12.47 -37.00 -1.36
CA ASP A 472 12.10 -36.64 0.03
C ASP A 472 10.82 -35.81 0.03
N GLY A 473 9.75 -36.31 0.67
CA GLY A 473 8.45 -35.63 0.70
C GLY A 473 8.46 -34.26 1.37
N ARG A 474 9.53 -33.90 2.09
CA ARG A 474 9.72 -32.59 2.71
C ARG A 474 10.39 -31.57 1.78
N ALA A 475 11.07 -32.03 0.72
CA ALA A 475 11.94 -31.16 -0.08
C ALA A 475 11.20 -30.02 -0.79
N LEU A 476 9.92 -30.22 -1.13
CA LEU A 476 9.11 -29.23 -1.85
C LEU A 476 8.04 -28.56 -0.99
N SER A 477 8.04 -28.75 0.34
CA SER A 477 6.96 -28.23 1.20
C SER A 477 6.84 -26.71 1.14
N GLU A 478 7.98 -26.01 1.02
CA GLU A 478 8.07 -24.55 0.93
C GLU A 478 8.48 -24.07 -0.48
N ALA A 479 8.43 -24.95 -1.48
CA ALA A 479 8.93 -24.68 -2.84
C ALA A 479 7.83 -24.09 -3.75
N PHE A 480 7.27 -22.94 -3.36
CA PHE A 480 6.23 -22.24 -4.09
C PHE A 480 6.24 -20.71 -3.88
N PHE A 481 5.68 -19.98 -4.83
CA PHE A 481 5.37 -18.55 -4.70
C PHE A 481 3.90 -18.32 -4.31
N LYS A 482 3.65 -17.27 -3.52
CA LYS A 482 2.34 -16.61 -3.38
C LYS A 482 2.46 -15.16 -3.86
N ILE A 483 2.02 -14.89 -5.09
CA ILE A 483 2.25 -13.62 -5.79
C ILE A 483 1.01 -12.73 -5.71
N LYS A 484 1.15 -11.52 -5.16
CA LYS A 484 0.08 -10.49 -5.16
C LYS A 484 -0.01 -9.76 -6.48
N GLY A 485 1.10 -9.62 -7.20
CA GLY A 485 1.14 -9.12 -8.57
C GLY A 485 2.50 -8.58 -8.97
N VAL A 486 2.62 -8.26 -10.26
CA VAL A 486 3.76 -7.54 -10.85
C VAL A 486 3.24 -6.26 -11.50
N LYS A 487 3.78 -5.11 -11.12
CA LYS A 487 3.42 -3.82 -11.73
C LYS A 487 4.63 -3.23 -12.43
N VAL A 488 4.44 -2.72 -13.64
CA VAL A 488 5.45 -2.02 -14.42
C VAL A 488 4.99 -0.58 -14.61
N TYR A 489 5.89 0.35 -14.31
CA TYR A 489 5.69 1.77 -14.48
C TYR A 489 6.76 2.37 -15.39
N GLN A 490 6.41 3.45 -16.08
CA GLN A 490 7.32 4.24 -16.91
C GLN A 490 7.33 5.68 -16.45
N LEU A 491 8.45 6.38 -16.64
CA LEU A 491 8.51 7.82 -16.41
C LEU A 491 7.50 8.53 -17.31
N ALA A 492 6.72 9.44 -16.72
CA ALA A 492 5.64 10.19 -17.36
C ALA A 492 6.13 11.21 -18.39
#